data_AF-A0A822FQ24-F1
#
_entry.id   AF-A0A822FQ24-F1
#
_cell.length_a   1.000
_cell.length_b   1.000
_cell.length_c   1.000
_cell.angle_alpha   90.00
_cell.angle_beta   90.00
_cell.angle_gamma   90.00
#
_symmetry.space_group_name_H-M   'P 1'
#
loop_
_entity.id
_entity.type
_entity.pdbx_description
1 polymer ?
#
loop_
_entity_poly.entity_id
_entity_poly.type
_entity_poly.pdbx_seq_one_letter_code
_entity_poly.pdbx_strand_id
1 'polypeptide(L)'
;ENKDRFSKLCVDAVLKLHNKNDLQDIQIIKCLGNNLNDSHIEHGFLLKKRNDINISKRIENAHILIANILMNIDKKSVSDSSVSVNPIPEETKLESVEKKLMKDNVEKILQHNSQILDGNILSTFDTLNKVRLGKCNLIEDVIIGEDKFMKFSGVAQGEVYTIVLRGATQEILDKVERSIHNTLHVLFQTVKEPRICYGGGASEMLMATAVSQLAEKTLEKKEESLAIESFARALRQLPKIIADNANYDNIEKNIIADMDQLGLLESFHLKRQVIIRAGEAAKMVLHINNIIRAPSSPRQRDRRHH
;
A
#
# COMPACT_ATOMS: atom_id res chain seq x y z
N GLU A 1 0.90 -16.86 -19.76
CA GLU A 1 2.18 -17.22 -19.12
C GLU A 1 2.50 -16.35 -17.90
N ASN A 2 3.01 -15.13 -18.03
CA ASN A 2 3.37 -14.33 -16.84
C ASN A 2 2.15 -14.02 -15.94
N LYS A 3 0.99 -13.71 -16.54
CA LYS A 3 -0.27 -13.43 -15.81
C LYS A 3 -0.70 -14.59 -14.92
N ASP A 4 -0.65 -15.82 -15.42
CA ASP A 4 -1.13 -17.01 -14.72
C ASP A 4 -0.24 -17.37 -13.53
N ARG A 5 1.05 -17.03 -13.62
CA ARG A 5 1.97 -17.19 -12.50
C ARG A 5 1.74 -16.13 -11.44
N PHE A 6 1.60 -14.86 -11.83
CA PHE A 6 1.33 -13.79 -10.88
C PHE A 6 -0.04 -13.94 -10.20
N SER A 7 -1.05 -14.46 -10.90
CA SER A 7 -2.35 -14.77 -10.29
C SER A 7 -2.23 -15.86 -9.24
N LYS A 8 -1.54 -16.97 -9.53
CA LYS A 8 -1.23 -18.02 -8.56
C LYS A 8 -0.46 -17.48 -7.37
N LEU A 9 0.55 -16.65 -7.61
CA LEU A 9 1.32 -15.98 -6.57
C LEU A 9 0.42 -15.14 -5.65
N CYS A 10 -0.45 -14.30 -6.21
CA CYS A 10 -1.37 -13.50 -5.41
C CYS A 10 -2.35 -14.35 -4.60
N VAL A 11 -2.88 -15.43 -5.18
CA VAL A 11 -3.78 -16.37 -4.48
C VAL A 11 -3.06 -17.08 -3.36
N ASP A 12 -1.85 -17.60 -3.61
CA ASP A 12 -1.02 -18.25 -2.60
C ASP A 12 -0.68 -17.31 -1.44
N ALA A 13 -0.36 -16.05 -1.73
CA ALA A 13 -0.09 -15.03 -0.71
C ALA A 13 -1.32 -14.78 0.18
N VAL A 14 -2.51 -14.66 -0.42
CA VAL A 14 -3.75 -14.40 0.31
C VAL A 14 -4.20 -15.63 1.11
N LEU A 15 -4.08 -16.83 0.56
CA LEU A 15 -4.45 -18.07 1.26
C LEU A 15 -3.55 -18.33 2.47
N LYS A 16 -2.24 -18.05 2.33
CA LYS A 16 -1.26 -18.22 3.41
C LYS A 16 -1.49 -17.27 4.58
N LEU A 17 -2.12 -16.11 4.38
CA LEU A 17 -2.42 -15.14 5.45
C LEU A 17 -3.57 -15.55 6.40
N HIS A 18 -4.14 -16.75 6.26
CA HIS A 18 -5.11 -17.39 7.16
C HIS A 18 -5.87 -16.44 8.10
N ASN A 19 -7.04 -15.98 7.65
CA ASN A 19 -8.02 -15.16 8.39
C ASN A 19 -7.56 -13.75 8.80
N LYS A 20 -6.32 -13.33 8.53
CA LYS A 20 -5.92 -11.92 8.64
C LYS A 20 -6.26 -11.19 7.36
N ASN A 21 -7.05 -10.15 7.52
CA ASN A 21 -7.84 -9.52 6.49
C ASN A 21 -7.24 -8.18 6.01
N ASP A 22 -5.98 -7.93 6.37
CA ASP A 22 -5.32 -6.65 6.20
C ASP A 22 -4.21 -6.77 5.17
N LEU A 23 -4.36 -5.99 4.09
CA LEU A 23 -3.38 -5.88 3.01
C LEU A 23 -2.03 -5.32 3.50
N GLN A 24 -1.99 -4.77 4.72
CA GLN A 24 -0.78 -4.26 5.37
C GLN A 24 0.22 -5.38 5.72
N ASP A 25 -0.22 -6.63 5.76
CA ASP A 25 0.63 -7.80 6.08
C ASP A 25 1.38 -8.35 4.85
N ILE A 26 1.14 -7.80 3.65
CA ILE A 26 1.90 -8.12 2.44
C ILE A 26 2.81 -6.96 2.07
N GLN A 27 4.11 -7.19 2.12
CA GLN A 27 5.10 -6.25 1.61
C GLN A 27 5.44 -6.58 0.15
N ILE A 28 5.59 -5.56 -0.70
CA ILE A 28 6.10 -5.75 -2.07
C ILE A 28 7.47 -5.08 -2.16
N ILE A 29 8.50 -5.83 -2.59
CA ILE A 29 9.86 -5.31 -2.80
C ILE A 29 10.20 -5.43 -4.28
N LYS A 30 10.78 -4.35 -4.81
CA LYS A 30 11.29 -4.27 -6.18
C LYS A 30 12.80 -4.45 -6.17
N CYS A 31 13.28 -5.49 -6.85
CA CYS A 31 14.69 -5.75 -7.08
C CYS A 31 14.98 -5.64 -8.58
N LEU A 32 15.99 -4.84 -8.93
CA LEU A 32 16.44 -4.75 -10.31
C LEU A 32 17.24 -5.99 -10.71
N GLY A 33 17.17 -6.32 -11.99
CA GLY A 33 17.88 -7.43 -12.60
C GLY A 33 17.03 -8.70 -12.71
N ASN A 34 17.49 -9.59 -13.59
CA ASN A 34 16.81 -10.80 -14.02
C ASN A 34 15.44 -10.55 -14.69
N ASN A 35 14.74 -11.65 -14.98
CA ASN A 35 13.43 -11.65 -15.59
C ASN A 35 12.32 -11.58 -14.54
N LEU A 36 11.13 -11.15 -14.98
CA LEU A 36 9.90 -11.19 -14.19
C LEU A 36 9.58 -12.58 -13.63
N ASN A 37 10.04 -13.62 -14.33
CA ASN A 37 9.90 -15.01 -13.94
C ASN A 37 10.79 -15.43 -12.76
N ASP A 38 11.62 -14.56 -12.20
CA ASP A 38 12.36 -14.89 -10.98
C ASP A 38 11.67 -14.34 -9.72
N SER A 39 10.50 -13.71 -9.90
CA SER A 39 9.68 -13.19 -8.81
C SER A 39 9.07 -14.34 -7.99
N HIS A 40 9.12 -14.21 -6.66
CA HIS A 40 8.69 -15.23 -5.69
C HIS A 40 8.17 -14.59 -4.40
N ILE A 41 7.54 -15.39 -3.55
CA ILE A 41 7.08 -14.98 -2.23
C ILE A 41 8.06 -15.52 -1.19
N GLU A 42 8.54 -14.63 -0.34
CA GLU A 42 9.31 -14.97 0.86
C GLU A 42 8.41 -14.91 2.10
N HIS A 43 8.62 -15.86 3.01
CA HIS A 43 7.97 -15.85 4.31
C HIS A 43 8.79 -15.02 5.30
N GLY A 44 8.14 -14.00 5.86
CA GLY A 44 8.77 -13.01 6.73
C GLY A 44 8.88 -11.64 6.07
N PHE A 45 9.39 -10.69 6.85
CA PHE A 45 9.60 -9.31 6.43
C PHE A 45 11.02 -9.13 5.90
N LEU A 46 11.21 -8.36 4.82
CA LEU A 46 12.52 -8.09 4.23
C LEU A 46 12.87 -6.61 4.38
N LEU A 47 14.06 -6.35 4.95
CA LEU A 47 14.62 -4.99 5.07
C LEU A 47 15.92 -4.88 4.27
N LYS A 48 16.01 -3.88 3.39
CA LYS A 48 17.25 -3.64 2.62
C LYS A 48 18.39 -3.20 3.56
N LYS A 49 19.50 -3.93 3.54
CA LYS A 49 20.69 -3.67 4.38
C LYS A 49 21.66 -2.75 3.64
N ARG A 50 22.23 -1.76 4.35
CA ARG A 50 23.34 -0.95 3.83
C ARG A 50 24.65 -1.76 3.92
N ASN A 51 25.49 -1.65 2.90
CA ASN A 51 26.69 -2.48 2.75
C ASN A 51 27.76 -2.27 3.84
N ASP A 52 27.69 -1.17 4.60
CA ASP A 52 28.73 -0.75 5.55
C ASP A 52 28.65 -1.45 6.91
N ILE A 53 27.62 -2.26 7.18
CA ILE A 53 27.38 -2.80 8.51
C ILE A 53 27.69 -4.30 8.56
N ASN A 54 28.83 -4.65 9.18
CA ASN A 54 29.26 -6.03 9.42
C ASN A 54 28.56 -6.62 10.65
N ILE A 55 27.23 -6.77 10.58
CA ILE A 55 26.43 -7.50 11.58
C ILE A 55 26.47 -9.00 11.26
N SER A 56 26.47 -9.84 12.30
CA SER A 56 26.33 -11.30 12.24
C SER A 56 25.24 -11.72 11.24
N LYS A 57 25.59 -12.64 10.33
CA LYS A 57 24.72 -13.06 9.21
C LYS A 57 23.43 -13.76 9.64
N ARG A 58 23.37 -14.27 10.88
CA ARG A 58 22.23 -14.99 11.44
C ARG A 58 22.12 -14.71 12.94
N ILE A 59 20.92 -14.36 13.40
CA ILE A 59 20.59 -14.09 14.81
C ILE A 59 19.31 -14.88 15.14
N GLU A 60 19.37 -15.68 16.19
CA GLU A 60 18.22 -16.45 16.69
C GLU A 60 17.62 -15.77 17.93
N ASN A 61 16.29 -15.81 18.07
CA ASN A 61 15.52 -15.21 19.16
C ASN A 61 15.87 -13.74 19.41
N ALA A 62 15.84 -12.94 18.35
CA ALA A 62 16.18 -11.53 18.38
C ALA A 62 15.07 -10.68 19.02
N HIS A 63 15.47 -9.71 19.84
CA HIS A 63 14.63 -8.61 20.30
C HIS A 63 14.92 -7.38 19.45
N ILE A 64 13.87 -6.78 18.90
CA ILE A 64 13.94 -5.70 17.92
C ILE A 64 13.42 -4.42 18.56
N LEU A 65 14.23 -3.37 18.54
CA LEU A 65 13.82 -2.03 18.95
C LEU A 65 13.56 -1.17 17.71
N ILE A 66 12.37 -0.56 17.63
CA ILE A 66 12.07 0.48 16.64
C ILE A 66 12.22 1.84 17.31
N ALA A 67 13.26 2.59 16.93
CA ALA A 67 13.52 3.93 17.44
C ALA A 67 13.56 4.94 16.30
N ASN A 68 12.88 6.07 16.49
CA ASN A 68 13.01 7.27 15.66
C ASN A 68 13.93 8.30 16.35
N ILE A 69 14.95 7.80 17.06
CA ILE A 69 15.97 8.64 17.68
C ILE A 69 17.29 8.35 16.99
N LEU A 70 18.00 9.42 16.65
CA LEU A 70 19.39 9.31 16.23
C LEU A 70 20.23 8.90 17.44
N MET A 71 20.93 7.78 17.34
CA MET A 71 21.90 7.39 18.39
C MET A 71 23.14 8.29 18.40
N ASN A 72 23.30 9.14 17.38
CA ASN A 72 24.34 10.13 17.31
C ASN A 72 23.91 11.41 18.03
N ILE A 73 24.81 11.96 18.82
CA ILE A 73 24.68 13.33 19.28
C ILE A 73 24.98 14.20 18.05
N ASP A 74 24.02 14.99 17.61
CA ASP A 74 24.32 16.04 16.65
C ASP A 74 25.42 16.90 17.26
N LYS A 75 26.53 17.10 16.53
CA LYS A 75 27.47 18.17 16.85
C LYS A 75 26.62 19.42 16.95
N LYS A 76 26.35 19.88 18.19
CA LYS A 76 25.53 21.07 18.40
C LYS A 76 26.10 22.14 17.49
N SER A 77 25.30 22.62 16.53
CA SER A 77 25.61 23.87 15.85
C SER A 77 25.73 24.88 16.99
N VAL A 78 26.97 25.24 17.32
CA VAL A 78 27.27 26.26 18.33
C VAL A 78 26.64 27.54 17.81
N SER A 79 25.41 27.81 18.25
CA SER A 79 24.75 29.08 18.03
C SER A 79 25.33 30.05 19.05
N ASP A 80 26.29 30.85 18.59
CA ASP A 80 26.64 32.19 19.06
C ASP A 80 26.63 32.42 20.58
N SER A 81 27.29 31.53 21.33
CA SER A 81 27.82 31.87 22.64
C SER A 81 29.33 31.85 22.49
N SER A 82 29.97 33.01 22.47
CA SER A 82 31.42 33.15 22.33
C SER A 82 32.13 32.50 23.51
N VAL A 83 32.35 31.20 23.41
CA VAL A 83 33.27 30.46 24.28
C VAL A 83 34.63 30.56 23.61
N SER A 84 35.53 31.30 24.24
CA SER A 84 36.94 31.31 23.87
C SER A 84 37.53 29.93 24.15
N VAL A 85 37.79 29.15 23.11
CA VAL A 85 38.43 27.82 23.20
C VAL A 85 39.93 27.97 22.97
N ASN A 86 40.72 27.56 23.97
CA ASN A 86 42.18 27.39 23.85
C ASN A 86 42.50 26.14 23.00
N PRO A 87 43.64 26.09 22.29
CA PRO A 87 43.90 25.02 21.34
C PRO A 87 44.23 23.69 22.06
N ILE A 88 43.28 22.75 21.94
CA ILE A 88 43.40 21.27 21.89
C ILE A 88 43.95 20.60 23.17
N PRO A 89 43.05 20.10 24.05
CA PRO A 89 42.79 18.65 24.13
C PRO A 89 41.32 18.33 24.51
N GLU A 90 40.37 19.18 24.12
CA GLU A 90 38.96 19.01 24.46
C GLU A 90 38.19 18.13 23.47
N GLU A 91 38.62 18.05 22.21
CA GLU A 91 37.93 17.23 21.19
C GLU A 91 37.96 15.73 21.54
N THR A 92 39.09 15.22 22.03
CA THR A 92 39.21 13.82 22.49
C THR A 92 38.37 13.56 23.75
N LYS A 93 38.20 14.58 24.61
CA LYS A 93 37.32 14.51 25.77
C LYS A 93 35.85 14.50 25.33
N LEU A 94 35.49 15.33 24.35
CA LEU A 94 34.14 15.37 23.79
C LEU A 94 33.78 14.01 23.18
N GLU A 95 34.65 13.44 22.34
CA GLU A 95 34.46 12.11 21.76
C GLU A 95 34.33 11.01 22.83
N SER A 96 35.09 11.11 23.92
CA SER A 96 35.00 10.16 25.02
C SER A 96 33.69 10.28 25.81
N VAL A 97 33.15 11.49 25.94
CA VAL A 97 31.84 11.76 26.56
C VAL A 97 30.71 11.28 25.67
N GLU A 98 30.82 11.47 24.35
CA GLU A 98 29.85 10.95 23.38
C GLU A 98 29.78 9.42 23.39
N LYS A 99 30.93 8.75 23.34
CA LYS A 99 31.01 7.29 23.42
C LYS A 99 30.44 6.74 24.73
N LYS A 100 30.62 7.46 25.84
CA LYS A 100 30.02 7.10 27.13
C LYS A 100 28.51 7.27 27.12
N LEU A 101 27.98 8.39 26.63
CA LEU A 101 26.54 8.60 26.54
C LEU A 101 25.86 7.54 25.65
N MET A 102 26.50 7.16 24.54
CA MET A 102 26.02 6.06 23.69
C MET A 102 25.99 4.73 24.44
N LYS A 103 27.05 4.40 25.18
CA LYS A 103 27.11 3.18 26.00
C LYS A 103 26.04 3.18 27.09
N ASP A 104 25.89 4.28 27.82
CA ASP A 104 24.88 4.40 28.88
C ASP A 104 23.46 4.24 28.30
N ASN A 105 23.19 4.78 27.12
CA ASN A 105 21.92 4.60 26.43
C ASN A 105 21.70 3.15 25.98
N VAL A 106 22.74 2.46 25.48
CA VAL A 106 22.66 1.03 25.10
C VAL A 106 22.47 0.15 26.34
N GLU A 107 23.16 0.44 27.44
CA GLU A 107 23.01 -0.29 28.70
C GLU A 107 21.60 -0.13 29.28
N LYS A 108 21.02 1.07 29.22
CA LYS A 108 19.61 1.30 29.58
C LYS A 108 18.65 0.47 28.73
N ILE A 109 18.92 0.32 27.42
CA ILE A 109 18.12 -0.53 26.53
C ILE A 109 18.25 -2.01 26.93
N LEU A 110 19.47 -2.48 27.21
CA LEU A 110 19.73 -3.89 27.59
C LEU A 110 19.11 -4.26 28.94
N GLN A 111 19.01 -3.32 29.88
CA GLN A 111 18.39 -3.54 31.19
C GLN A 111 16.87 -3.74 31.09
N HIS A 112 16.22 -3.21 30.05
CA HIS A 112 14.78 -3.31 29.85
C HIS A 112 14.41 -4.51 28.95
N ASN A 113 14.25 -5.69 29.55
CA ASN A 113 13.66 -6.87 28.90
C ASN A 113 12.13 -6.82 28.90
N SER A 114 11.51 -5.84 28.22
CA SER A 114 10.05 -5.74 28.14
C SER A 114 9.49 -6.61 27.01
N GLN A 115 8.61 -7.53 27.41
CA GLN A 115 7.93 -8.50 26.56
C GLN A 115 6.71 -7.91 25.82
N ILE A 116 6.58 -8.36 24.56
CA ILE A 116 5.39 -8.44 23.70
C ILE A 116 4.85 -7.12 23.11
N LEU A 117 5.16 -6.96 21.81
CA LEU A 117 4.35 -6.45 20.70
C LEU A 117 3.31 -5.36 21.03
N ASP A 118 3.78 -4.13 21.07
CA ASP A 118 3.22 -3.03 20.29
C ASP A 118 4.41 -2.10 20.05
N GLY A 119 4.98 -2.13 18.85
CA GLY A 119 6.16 -1.35 18.50
C GLY A 119 5.86 0.14 18.46
N ASN A 120 5.67 0.75 19.62
CA ASN A 120 5.60 2.19 19.75
C ASN A 120 6.95 2.77 19.31
N ILE A 121 6.90 3.63 18.30
CA ILE A 121 8.08 4.32 17.81
C ILE A 121 8.66 5.13 18.97
N LEU A 122 9.85 4.76 19.45
CA LEU A 122 10.52 5.52 20.49
C LEU A 122 10.98 6.86 19.90
N SER A 123 10.43 7.97 20.42
CA SER A 123 10.77 9.34 20.00
C SER A 123 11.71 10.06 20.96
N THR A 124 11.79 9.66 22.23
CA THR A 124 12.71 10.25 23.23
C THR A 124 13.18 9.22 24.27
N PHE A 125 14.49 9.19 24.57
CA PHE A 125 15.12 8.22 25.51
C PHE A 125 14.62 8.32 26.96
N ASP A 126 13.97 9.42 27.35
CA ASP A 126 13.47 9.58 28.72
C ASP A 126 12.20 8.74 28.99
N THR A 127 11.59 8.19 27.95
CA THR A 127 10.36 7.38 28.03
C THR A 127 10.59 5.89 27.78
N LEU A 128 11.80 5.39 28.08
CA LEU A 128 12.16 3.97 27.92
C LEU A 128 11.23 3.00 28.67
N ASN A 129 10.63 3.42 29.79
CA ASN A 129 9.70 2.61 30.59
C ASN A 129 8.42 2.19 29.85
N LYS A 130 8.09 2.83 28.72
CA LYS A 130 6.91 2.48 27.89
C LYS A 130 7.27 1.75 26.60
N VAL A 131 8.55 1.48 26.38
CA VAL A 131 9.05 0.89 25.14
C VAL A 131 8.89 -0.62 25.19
N ARG A 132 8.28 -1.17 24.14
CA ARG A 132 8.10 -2.61 23.96
C ARG A 132 9.03 -3.07 22.84
N LEU A 133 9.85 -4.07 23.12
CA LEU A 133 10.70 -4.69 22.11
C LEU A 133 9.85 -5.68 21.27
N GLY A 134 10.01 -5.61 19.96
CA GLY A 134 9.53 -6.64 19.05
C GLY A 134 10.30 -7.93 19.26
N LYS A 135 9.67 -9.09 19.00
CA LYS A 135 10.34 -10.40 19.10
C LYS A 135 10.29 -11.10 17.75
N CYS A 136 11.42 -11.63 17.32
CA CYS A 136 11.58 -12.37 16.07
C CYS A 136 12.39 -13.65 16.33
N ASN A 137 11.96 -14.77 15.76
CA ASN A 137 12.61 -16.05 15.97
C ASN A 137 13.94 -16.16 15.22
N LEU A 138 14.00 -15.66 13.99
CA LEU A 138 15.19 -15.78 13.14
C LEU A 138 15.36 -14.52 12.29
N ILE A 139 16.53 -13.90 12.37
CA ILE A 139 16.99 -12.85 11.45
C ILE A 139 18.15 -13.42 10.66
N GLU A 140 18.07 -13.40 9.33
CA GLU A 140 19.16 -13.84 8.45
C GLU A 140 19.39 -12.89 7.28
N ASP A 141 20.64 -12.76 6.86
CA ASP A 141 21.00 -12.00 5.66
C ASP A 141 20.73 -12.85 4.40
N VAL A 142 19.84 -12.39 3.53
CA VAL A 142 19.53 -12.99 2.23
C VAL A 142 19.99 -12.05 1.12
N ILE A 143 20.70 -12.59 0.13
CA ILE A 143 21.12 -11.83 -1.05
C ILE A 143 20.10 -12.07 -2.15
N ILE A 144 19.47 -10.99 -2.63
CA ILE A 144 18.47 -11.05 -3.70
C ILE A 144 18.98 -10.17 -4.84
N GLY A 145 19.48 -10.81 -5.90
CA GLY A 145 20.16 -10.10 -6.98
C GLY A 145 21.48 -9.49 -6.50
N GLU A 146 21.61 -8.17 -6.64
CA GLU A 146 22.80 -7.42 -6.21
C GLU A 146 22.65 -6.83 -4.80
N ASP A 147 21.42 -6.78 -4.28
CA ASP A 147 21.10 -6.18 -3.00
C ASP A 147 21.12 -7.21 -1.86
N LYS A 148 21.60 -6.78 -0.69
CA LYS A 148 21.54 -7.56 0.55
C LYS A 148 20.31 -7.15 1.36
N PHE A 149 19.53 -8.13 1.79
CA PHE A 149 18.35 -7.95 2.63
C PHE A 149 18.53 -8.69 3.97
N MET A 150 17.94 -8.16 5.03
CA MET A 150 17.71 -8.87 6.29
C MET A 150 16.31 -9.43 6.26
N LYS A 151 16.17 -10.76 6.33
CA LYS A 151 14.90 -11.46 6.44
C LYS A 151 14.59 -11.71 7.91
N PHE A 152 13.40 -11.28 8.32
CA PHE A 152 12.85 -11.49 9.66
C PHE A 152 11.76 -12.56 9.58
N SER A 153 12.02 -13.74 10.13
CA SER A 153 11.09 -14.88 10.13
C SER A 153 10.58 -15.19 11.54
N GLY A 154 9.32 -15.62 11.63
CA GLY A 154 8.67 -15.96 12.90
C GLY A 154 8.42 -14.72 13.78
N VAL A 155 7.66 -13.77 13.24
CA VAL A 155 7.22 -12.57 13.98
C VAL A 155 5.97 -12.93 14.78
N ALA A 156 5.95 -12.58 16.07
CA ALA A 156 4.89 -13.04 16.98
C ALA A 156 3.49 -12.41 16.71
N GLN A 157 3.38 -11.34 15.90
CA GLN A 157 2.12 -10.63 15.63
C GLN A 157 1.37 -11.14 14.40
N GLY A 158 1.92 -12.10 13.66
CA GLY A 158 1.31 -12.65 12.45
C GLY A 158 2.34 -13.09 11.43
N GLU A 159 1.90 -13.96 10.53
CA GLU A 159 2.68 -14.29 9.35
C GLU A 159 2.64 -13.08 8.42
N VAL A 160 3.82 -12.52 8.14
CA VAL A 160 4.02 -11.47 7.15
C VAL A 160 4.65 -12.11 5.93
N TYR A 161 4.19 -11.73 4.75
CA TYR A 161 4.73 -12.24 3.50
C TYR A 161 5.30 -11.08 2.69
N THR A 162 6.49 -11.29 2.12
CA THR A 162 7.08 -10.33 1.20
C THR A 162 7.08 -10.90 -0.22
N ILE A 163 6.42 -10.22 -1.14
CA ILE A 163 6.49 -10.50 -2.57
C ILE A 163 7.74 -9.79 -3.13
N VAL A 164 8.68 -10.57 -3.63
CA VAL A 164 9.90 -10.06 -4.27
C VAL A 164 9.67 -10.04 -5.78
N LEU A 165 9.63 -8.83 -6.34
CA LEU A 165 9.50 -8.60 -7.78
C LEU A 165 10.89 -8.38 -8.39
N ARG A 166 11.24 -9.19 -9.38
CA ARG A 166 12.48 -9.06 -10.15
C ARG A 166 12.17 -8.61 -11.57
N GLY A 167 12.97 -7.72 -12.15
CA GLY A 167 12.68 -7.20 -13.48
C GLY A 167 13.81 -6.36 -14.05
N ALA A 168 13.81 -6.25 -15.38
CA ALA A 168 14.86 -5.58 -16.12
C ALA A 168 14.88 -4.04 -15.90
N THR A 169 13.71 -3.42 -15.77
CA THR A 169 13.59 -1.96 -15.60
C THR A 169 12.63 -1.59 -14.47
N GLN A 170 12.90 -0.46 -13.80
CA GLN A 170 12.02 0.08 -12.76
C GLN A 170 10.59 0.33 -13.28
N GLU A 171 10.45 0.80 -14.53
CA GLU A 171 9.13 1.08 -15.12
C GLU A 171 8.25 -0.18 -15.24
N ILE A 172 8.85 -1.32 -15.57
CA ILE A 172 8.12 -2.59 -15.64
C ILE A 172 7.76 -3.04 -14.22
N LEU A 173 8.69 -2.91 -13.26
CA LEU A 173 8.44 -3.25 -11.86
C LEU A 173 7.31 -2.41 -11.27
N ASP A 174 7.26 -1.10 -11.53
CA ASP A 174 6.19 -0.21 -11.07
C ASP A 174 4.83 -0.59 -11.67
N LYS A 175 4.79 -0.97 -12.96
CA LYS A 175 3.57 -1.46 -13.61
C LYS A 175 3.08 -2.76 -12.97
N VAL A 176 3.99 -3.69 -12.71
CA VAL A 176 3.66 -4.99 -12.10
C VAL A 176 3.26 -4.84 -10.64
N GLU A 177 3.95 -4.01 -9.86
CA GLU A 177 3.60 -3.68 -8.47
C GLU A 177 2.18 -3.14 -8.39
N ARG A 178 1.82 -2.14 -9.21
CA ARG A 178 0.45 -1.60 -9.26
C ARG A 178 -0.57 -2.67 -9.64
N SER A 179 -0.24 -3.53 -10.60
CA SER A 179 -1.11 -4.63 -11.02
C SER A 179 -1.34 -5.65 -9.91
N ILE A 180 -0.30 -6.04 -9.17
CA ILE A 180 -0.38 -6.97 -8.04
C ILE A 180 -1.15 -6.33 -6.89
N HIS A 181 -0.86 -5.08 -6.55
CA HIS A 181 -1.59 -4.34 -5.54
C HIS A 181 -3.10 -4.32 -5.83
N ASN A 182 -3.50 -3.98 -7.06
CA ASN A 182 -4.90 -4.01 -7.48
C ASN A 182 -5.51 -5.41 -7.38
N THR A 183 -4.76 -6.45 -7.78
CA THR A 183 -5.22 -7.84 -7.73
C THR A 183 -5.42 -8.31 -6.28
N LEU A 184 -4.47 -8.01 -5.39
CA LEU A 184 -4.57 -8.35 -3.98
C LEU A 184 -5.78 -7.68 -3.33
N HIS A 185 -6.05 -6.40 -3.63
CA HIS A 185 -7.26 -5.71 -3.14
C HIS A 185 -8.55 -6.44 -3.52
N VAL A 186 -8.67 -6.85 -4.78
CA VAL A 186 -9.84 -7.62 -5.25
C VAL A 186 -9.95 -8.96 -4.53
N LEU A 187 -8.82 -9.67 -4.36
CA LEU A 187 -8.79 -10.96 -3.66
C LEU A 187 -9.19 -10.84 -2.19
N PHE A 188 -8.62 -9.88 -1.44
CA PHE A 188 -8.98 -9.66 -0.03
C PHE A 188 -10.46 -9.31 0.14
N GLN A 189 -11.04 -8.53 -0.77
CA GLN A 189 -12.46 -8.21 -0.73
C GLN A 189 -13.33 -9.42 -1.08
N THR A 190 -12.87 -10.26 -2.00
CA THR A 190 -13.57 -11.50 -2.37
C THR A 190 -13.52 -12.54 -1.25
N VAL A 191 -12.42 -12.62 -0.50
CA VAL A 191 -12.32 -13.46 0.71
C VAL A 191 -13.25 -12.97 1.81
N LYS A 192 -13.41 -11.65 1.97
CA LYS A 192 -14.36 -11.04 2.93
C LYS A 192 -15.82 -11.29 2.56
N GLU A 193 -16.17 -11.09 1.28
CA GLU A 193 -17.52 -11.33 0.76
C GLU A 193 -17.45 -12.23 -0.49
N PRO A 194 -17.80 -13.53 -0.37
CA PRO A 194 -17.60 -14.52 -1.44
C PRO A 194 -18.65 -14.41 -2.57
N ARG A 195 -19.54 -13.42 -2.52
CA ARG A 195 -20.54 -13.20 -3.56
C ARG A 195 -19.85 -12.64 -4.80
N ILE A 196 -20.11 -13.28 -5.92
CA ILE A 196 -19.55 -12.93 -7.23
C ILE A 196 -20.66 -12.48 -8.18
N CYS A 197 -20.27 -11.71 -9.19
CA CYS A 197 -21.11 -11.30 -10.30
C CYS A 197 -20.32 -11.44 -11.61
N TYR A 198 -21.04 -11.49 -12.72
CA TYR A 198 -20.39 -11.56 -14.03
C TYR A 198 -19.87 -10.18 -14.46
N GLY A 199 -18.59 -10.15 -14.84
CA GLY A 199 -17.91 -8.93 -15.26
C GLY A 199 -18.19 -8.55 -16.71
N GLY A 200 -17.31 -7.73 -17.28
CA GLY A 200 -17.34 -7.41 -18.71
C GLY A 200 -18.56 -6.63 -19.18
N GLY A 201 -19.23 -5.90 -18.27
CA GLY A 201 -20.44 -5.15 -18.57
C GLY A 201 -21.74 -5.96 -18.56
N ALA A 202 -21.68 -7.27 -18.26
CA ALA A 202 -22.86 -8.13 -18.19
C ALA A 202 -23.78 -7.72 -17.04
N SER A 203 -23.21 -7.48 -15.86
CA SER A 203 -23.95 -7.00 -14.68
C SER A 203 -24.65 -5.66 -14.97
N GLU A 204 -23.96 -4.72 -15.60
CA GLU A 204 -24.49 -3.41 -15.98
C GLU A 204 -25.63 -3.51 -16.98
N MET A 205 -25.52 -4.38 -17.98
CA MET A 205 -26.57 -4.60 -18.96
C MET A 205 -27.83 -5.23 -18.32
N LEU A 206 -27.64 -6.17 -17.39
CA LEU A 206 -28.74 -6.76 -16.62
C LEU A 206 -29.43 -5.70 -15.75
N MET A 207 -28.66 -4.88 -15.03
CA MET A 207 -29.22 -3.77 -14.25
C MET A 207 -29.95 -2.77 -15.15
N ALA A 208 -29.39 -2.41 -16.30
CA ALA A 208 -30.03 -1.47 -17.23
C ALA A 208 -31.36 -2.00 -17.76
N THR A 209 -31.43 -3.29 -18.11
CA THR A 209 -32.68 -3.94 -18.55
C THR A 209 -33.73 -3.92 -17.44
N ALA A 210 -33.33 -4.26 -16.20
CA ALA A 210 -34.25 -4.22 -15.06
C ALA A 210 -34.76 -2.79 -14.76
N VAL A 211 -33.89 -1.77 -14.84
CA VAL A 211 -34.25 -0.37 -14.64
C VAL A 211 -35.18 0.13 -15.75
N SER A 212 -34.94 -0.21 -17.02
CA SER A 212 -35.85 0.17 -18.11
C SER A 212 -37.23 -0.47 -17.96
N GLN A 213 -37.32 -1.73 -17.53
CA GLN A 213 -38.60 -2.36 -17.23
C GLN A 213 -39.35 -1.67 -16.08
N LEU A 214 -38.62 -1.12 -15.09
CA LEU A 214 -39.22 -0.30 -14.03
C LEU A 214 -39.70 1.06 -14.56
N ALA A 215 -38.97 1.66 -15.50
CA ALA A 215 -39.39 2.90 -16.16
C ALA A 215 -40.72 2.72 -16.92
N GLU A 216 -40.91 1.58 -17.59
CA GLU A 216 -42.15 1.20 -18.29
C GLU A 216 -43.32 0.95 -17.34
N LYS A 217 -43.08 0.56 -16.09
CA LYS A 217 -44.15 0.37 -15.08
C LYS A 217 -44.56 1.69 -14.42
N THR A 218 -43.64 2.67 -14.38
CA THR A 218 -43.84 3.96 -13.67
C THR A 218 -44.39 5.03 -14.62
N LEU A 219 -45.27 4.65 -15.55
CA LEU A 219 -45.80 5.54 -16.60
C LEU A 219 -46.76 6.62 -16.07
N GLU A 220 -47.27 6.46 -14.85
CA GLU A 220 -48.16 7.43 -14.20
C GLU A 220 -47.48 8.80 -13.98
N LYS A 221 -46.15 8.83 -13.90
CA LYS A 221 -45.35 10.04 -13.76
C LYS A 221 -44.26 10.10 -14.82
N LYS A 222 -44.56 10.79 -15.92
CA LYS A 222 -43.67 10.91 -17.09
C LYS A 222 -42.26 11.41 -16.75
N GLU A 223 -42.14 12.35 -15.82
CA GLU A 223 -40.86 12.92 -15.40
C GLU A 223 -39.98 11.89 -14.66
N GLU A 224 -40.58 11.13 -13.74
CA GLU A 224 -39.88 10.07 -13.01
C GLU A 224 -39.48 8.93 -13.96
N SER A 225 -40.37 8.52 -14.87
CA SER A 225 -40.07 7.49 -15.89
C SER A 225 -38.87 7.89 -16.78
N LEU A 226 -38.81 9.15 -17.22
CA LEU A 226 -37.68 9.65 -18.02
C LEU A 226 -36.37 9.66 -17.24
N ALA A 227 -36.40 10.04 -15.96
CA ALA A 227 -35.22 10.02 -15.09
C ALA A 227 -34.70 8.58 -14.89
N ILE A 228 -35.61 7.62 -14.65
CA ILE A 228 -35.26 6.20 -14.50
C ILE A 228 -34.64 5.66 -15.79
N GLU A 229 -35.22 5.97 -16.96
CA GLU A 229 -34.66 5.54 -18.25
C GLU A 229 -33.29 6.19 -18.53
N SER A 230 -33.09 7.44 -18.12
CA SER A 230 -31.78 8.09 -18.25
C SER A 230 -30.69 7.37 -17.42
N PHE A 231 -31.05 6.83 -16.25
CA PHE A 231 -30.16 6.01 -15.44
C PHE A 231 -29.85 4.67 -16.11
N ALA A 232 -30.85 3.99 -16.71
CA ALA A 232 -30.61 2.79 -17.51
C ALA A 232 -29.67 3.05 -18.69
N ARG A 233 -29.85 4.17 -19.39
CA ARG A 233 -28.96 4.59 -20.49
C ARG A 233 -27.54 4.86 -20.00
N ALA A 234 -27.37 5.44 -18.81
CA ALA A 234 -26.07 5.67 -18.20
C ALA A 234 -25.36 4.34 -17.89
N LEU A 235 -26.07 3.35 -17.33
CA LEU A 235 -25.51 2.01 -17.08
C LEU A 235 -25.02 1.34 -18.38
N ARG A 236 -25.77 1.49 -19.48
CA ARG A 236 -25.36 0.97 -20.81
C ARG A 236 -24.11 1.65 -21.39
N GLN A 237 -23.75 2.86 -20.92
CA GLN A 237 -22.52 3.52 -21.39
C GLN A 237 -21.27 2.79 -20.94
N LEU A 238 -21.28 2.11 -19.79
CA LEU A 238 -20.11 1.39 -19.27
C LEU A 238 -19.60 0.31 -20.24
N PRO A 239 -20.41 -0.68 -20.67
CA PRO A 239 -19.98 -1.66 -21.67
C PRO A 239 -19.64 -1.02 -23.02
N LYS A 240 -20.34 0.07 -23.40
CA LYS A 240 -20.03 0.79 -24.63
C LYS A 240 -18.62 1.38 -24.60
N ILE A 241 -18.25 2.08 -23.53
CA ILE A 241 -16.91 2.66 -23.36
C ILE A 241 -15.83 1.57 -23.36
N ILE A 242 -16.11 0.39 -22.78
CA ILE A 242 -15.19 -0.75 -22.83
C ILE A 242 -14.98 -1.21 -24.28
N ALA A 243 -16.05 -1.30 -25.08
CA ALA A 243 -15.96 -1.67 -26.49
C ALA A 243 -15.22 -0.59 -27.31
N ASP A 244 -15.53 0.68 -27.09
CA ASP A 244 -14.89 1.82 -27.76
C ASP A 244 -13.38 1.85 -27.47
N ASN A 245 -12.96 1.64 -26.22
CA ASN A 245 -11.54 1.58 -25.83
C ASN A 245 -10.77 0.42 -26.48
N ALA A 246 -11.47 -0.63 -26.88
CA ALA A 246 -10.88 -1.78 -27.56
C ALA A 246 -10.95 -1.65 -29.09
N ASN A 247 -11.34 -0.48 -29.61
CA ASN A 247 -11.52 -0.18 -31.04
C ASN A 247 -12.51 -1.13 -31.73
N TYR A 248 -13.51 -1.62 -30.98
CA TYR A 248 -14.60 -2.44 -31.51
C TYR A 248 -15.72 -1.55 -32.09
N ASP A 249 -15.36 -0.65 -33.01
CA ASP A 249 -16.30 0.30 -33.64
C ASP A 249 -17.29 -0.39 -34.60
N ASN A 250 -16.93 -1.58 -35.09
CA ASN A 250 -17.74 -2.33 -36.05
C ASN A 250 -18.58 -3.41 -35.34
N ILE A 251 -19.89 -3.15 -35.23
CA ILE A 251 -20.92 -4.06 -34.68
C ILE A 251 -20.80 -5.48 -35.28
N GLU A 252 -20.32 -5.61 -36.51
CA GLU A 252 -20.20 -6.88 -37.24
C GLU A 252 -19.12 -7.84 -36.70
N LYS A 253 -18.11 -7.37 -35.95
CA LYS A 253 -17.07 -8.24 -35.37
C LYS A 253 -17.29 -8.54 -33.88
N ASN A 254 -18.36 -8.03 -33.31
CA ASN A 254 -18.62 -8.12 -31.87
C ASN A 254 -19.40 -9.40 -31.58
N ILE A 255 -18.76 -10.35 -30.91
CA ILE A 255 -19.39 -11.59 -30.46
C ILE A 255 -19.82 -11.41 -29.01
N ILE A 256 -21.10 -11.62 -28.73
CA ILE A 256 -21.58 -11.74 -27.35
C ILE A 256 -21.12 -13.10 -26.84
N ALA A 257 -20.35 -13.10 -25.76
CA ALA A 257 -19.83 -14.31 -25.13
C ALA A 257 -20.50 -14.54 -23.77
N ASP A 258 -20.55 -15.81 -23.38
CA ASP A 258 -21.00 -16.21 -22.05
C ASP A 258 -19.85 -16.00 -21.04
N MET A 259 -20.08 -15.11 -20.07
CA MET A 259 -19.09 -14.74 -19.06
C MET A 259 -18.80 -15.87 -18.09
N ASP A 260 -19.73 -16.81 -17.90
CA ASP A 260 -19.54 -17.99 -17.05
C ASP A 260 -18.52 -18.95 -17.67
N GLN A 261 -18.66 -19.22 -18.97
CA GLN A 261 -17.73 -20.06 -19.73
C GLN A 261 -16.34 -19.44 -19.86
N LEU A 262 -16.27 -18.10 -19.95
CA LEU A 262 -15.00 -17.37 -19.98
C LEU A 262 -14.36 -17.21 -18.59
N GLY A 263 -15.07 -17.53 -17.51
CA GLY A 263 -14.60 -17.35 -16.13
C GLY A 263 -14.38 -15.88 -15.75
N LEU A 264 -15.12 -14.95 -16.38
CA LEU A 264 -15.01 -13.51 -16.14
C LEU A 264 -15.90 -13.09 -14.96
N LEU A 265 -15.30 -13.15 -13.76
CA LEU A 265 -15.98 -12.90 -12.50
C LEU A 265 -15.48 -11.60 -11.85
N GLU A 266 -16.39 -10.89 -11.19
CA GLU A 266 -16.15 -9.70 -10.37
C GLU A 266 -16.72 -9.90 -8.96
N SER A 267 -16.15 -9.23 -7.97
CA SER A 267 -16.71 -9.22 -6.61
C SER A 267 -18.00 -8.41 -6.56
N PHE A 268 -19.07 -9.00 -6.03
CA PHE A 268 -20.35 -8.32 -5.84
C PHE A 268 -20.21 -7.08 -4.92
N HIS A 269 -19.42 -7.21 -3.86
CA HIS A 269 -19.19 -6.13 -2.90
C HIS A 269 -18.63 -4.89 -3.59
N LEU A 270 -17.57 -5.09 -4.38
CA LEU A 270 -16.92 -4.03 -5.13
C LEU A 270 -17.91 -3.36 -6.08
N LYS A 271 -18.66 -4.16 -6.85
CA LYS A 271 -19.61 -3.63 -7.82
C LYS A 271 -20.69 -2.78 -7.17
N ARG A 272 -21.23 -3.28 -6.06
CA ARG A 272 -22.24 -2.59 -5.27
C ARG A 272 -21.70 -1.26 -4.73
N GLN A 273 -20.48 -1.25 -4.19
CA GLN A 273 -19.87 -0.02 -3.69
C GLN A 273 -19.66 1.00 -4.81
N VAL A 274 -19.17 0.58 -5.98
CA VAL A 274 -18.95 1.48 -7.13
C VAL A 274 -20.24 2.20 -7.51
N ILE A 275 -21.36 1.48 -7.61
CA ILE A 275 -22.65 2.07 -8.03
C ILE A 275 -23.22 2.99 -6.95
N ILE A 276 -23.17 2.57 -5.68
CA ILE A 276 -23.67 3.39 -4.56
C ILE A 276 -22.86 4.69 -4.48
N ARG A 277 -21.53 4.62 -4.50
CA ARG A 277 -20.66 5.79 -4.39
C ARG A 277 -20.80 6.72 -5.60
N ALA A 278 -20.90 6.17 -6.80
CA ALA A 278 -21.16 6.97 -8.00
C ALA A 278 -22.53 7.67 -7.91
N GLY A 279 -23.56 6.98 -7.41
CA GLY A 279 -24.88 7.56 -7.19
C GLY A 279 -24.88 8.68 -6.13
N GLU A 280 -24.20 8.48 -5.01
CA GLU A 280 -24.01 9.51 -3.97
C GLU A 280 -23.31 10.74 -4.54
N ALA A 281 -22.21 10.54 -5.27
CA ALA A 281 -21.46 11.63 -5.90
C ALA A 281 -22.30 12.38 -6.94
N ALA A 282 -23.02 11.66 -7.81
CA ALA A 282 -23.92 12.27 -8.79
C ALA A 282 -25.02 13.08 -8.11
N LYS A 283 -25.62 12.55 -7.04
CA LYS A 283 -26.63 13.27 -6.24
C LYS A 283 -26.06 14.56 -5.64
N MET A 284 -24.83 14.51 -5.10
CA MET A 284 -24.16 15.69 -4.56
C MET A 284 -23.98 16.75 -5.64
N VAL A 285 -23.49 16.37 -6.83
CA VAL A 285 -23.30 17.31 -7.94
C VAL A 285 -24.62 17.90 -8.43
N LEU A 286 -25.67 17.09 -8.56
CA LEU A 286 -27.00 17.54 -8.99
C LEU A 286 -27.67 18.49 -7.99
N HIS A 287 -27.32 18.44 -6.70
CA HIS A 287 -27.83 19.38 -5.69
C HIS A 287 -27.10 20.74 -5.71
N ILE A 288 -25.98 20.87 -6.43
CA ILE A 288 -25.23 22.14 -6.49
C ILE A 288 -25.97 23.07 -7.45
N ASN A 289 -26.68 24.05 -6.89
CA ASN A 289 -27.33 25.10 -7.69
C ASN A 289 -26.35 26.22 -8.09
N ASN A 290 -25.42 26.59 -7.21
CA ASN A 290 -24.47 27.68 -7.41
C ASN A 290 -23.07 27.31 -6.94
N ILE A 291 -22.05 27.64 -7.76
CA ILE A 291 -20.64 27.51 -7.40
C ILE A 291 -20.08 28.90 -7.12
N ILE A 292 -19.80 29.21 -5.85
CA ILE A 292 -19.15 30.45 -5.45
C ILE A 292 -17.66 30.20 -5.34
N ARG A 293 -16.86 30.88 -6.17
CA ARG A 293 -15.40 30.83 -6.10
C ARG A 293 -14.88 32.10 -5.46
N ALA A 294 -14.31 31.99 -4.27
CA ALA A 294 -13.57 33.10 -3.68
C ALA A 294 -12.30 33.37 -4.51
N PRO A 295 -12.01 34.62 -4.89
CA PRO A 295 -10.74 34.94 -5.52
C PRO A 295 -9.61 34.62 -4.52
N SER A 296 -8.58 33.94 -5.00
CA SER A 296 -7.35 33.75 -4.22
C SER A 296 -6.81 35.13 -3.82
N SER A 297 -6.55 35.34 -2.52
CA SER A 297 -6.05 36.63 -2.07
C SER A 297 -4.77 37.00 -2.85
N PRO A 298 -4.60 38.27 -3.26
CA PRO A 298 -3.34 38.68 -3.84
C PRO A 298 -2.22 38.34 -2.86
N ARG A 299 -1.21 37.57 -3.30
CA ARG A 299 0.01 37.39 -2.52
C ARG A 299 0.61 38.80 -2.33
N GLN A 300 0.59 39.31 -1.10
CA GLN A 300 1.40 40.48 -0.75
C GLN A 300 2.85 40.11 -1.10
N ARG A 301 3.43 40.76 -2.11
CA ARG A 301 4.88 40.72 -2.30
C ARG A 301 5.47 41.40 -1.09
N ASP A 302 6.14 40.63 -0.24
CA ASP A 302 6.98 41.18 0.83
C ASP A 302 7.95 42.18 0.20
N ARG A 303 7.65 43.47 0.35
CA ARG A 303 8.62 44.54 0.15
C ARG A 303 9.53 44.58 1.38
N ARG A 304 10.40 43.57 1.49
CA ARG A 304 11.52 43.57 2.45
C ARG A 304 12.82 43.31 1.70
N HIS A 305 13.16 44.21 0.79
CA HIS A 305 14.54 44.48 0.39
C HIS A 305 14.62 45.94 -0.03
N HIS A 306 14.95 46.78 0.94
CA HIS A 306 15.65 48.05 0.77
C HIS A 306 16.71 48.13 1.86
#